data_AF-A0A1C6H1F4-F1
#
_entry.id   AF-A0A1C6H1F4-F1
#
_cell.length_a   1.000
_cell.length_b   1.000
_cell.length_c   1.000
_cell.angle_alpha   90.00
_cell.angle_beta   90.00
_cell.angle_gamma   90.00
#
_symmetry.space_group_name_H-M   'P 1'
#
loop_
_entity.id
_entity.type
_entity.pdbx_description
1 polymer ?
#
loop_
_entity_poly.entity_id
_entity_poly.type
_entity_poly.pdbx_seq_one_letter_code
_entity_poly.pdbx_strand_id
1 'polypeptide(L)' 'MSKLREVNRPIEDAVVGSYHKIEKKVVDSYRKIEDRFIDAFLAQDGESTEQARARVVRQREERQCQQDRRAGRRER' A
#
# COMPACT_ATOMS: atom_id res chain seq x y z
N MET A 1 -23.64 -3.37 -34.15
CA MET A 1 -22.48 -3.94 -33.41
C MET A 1 -21.82 -4.98 -34.31
N SER A 2 -20.50 -4.94 -34.49
CA SER A 2 -19.80 -5.92 -35.34
C SER A 2 -19.68 -7.27 -34.62
N LYS A 3 -19.93 -8.37 -35.33
CA LYS A 3 -19.89 -9.76 -34.83
C LYS A 3 -18.53 -10.13 -34.19
N LEU A 4 -17.46 -9.51 -34.68
CA LEU A 4 -16.11 -9.65 -34.12
C LEU A 4 -16.00 -9.10 -32.69
N ARG A 5 -16.68 -7.99 -32.37
CA ARG A 5 -16.66 -7.41 -31.02
C ARG A 5 -17.44 -8.27 -30.04
N GLU A 6 -18.52 -8.90 -30.48
CA GLU A 6 -19.33 -9.78 -29.64
C GLU A 6 -18.55 -11.04 -29.20
N VAL A 7 -17.78 -11.63 -30.11
CA VAL A 7 -16.93 -12.80 -29.82
C VAL A 7 -15.71 -12.43 -28.96
N ASN A 8 -15.13 -11.23 -29.13
CA ASN A 8 -13.94 -10.82 -28.37
C ASN A 8 -14.25 -10.32 -26.95
N ARG A 9 -15.46 -9.81 -26.68
CA ARG A 9 -15.86 -9.32 -25.35
C ARG A 9 -15.62 -10.32 -24.20
N PRO A 10 -16.02 -11.61 -24.28
CA PRO A 10 -15.74 -12.56 -23.20
C PRO A 10 -14.24 -12.81 -22.99
N ILE A 11 -13.42 -12.68 -24.03
CA ILE A 11 -11.95 -12.81 -23.94
C ILE A 11 -11.39 -11.59 -23.18
N GLU A 12 -11.84 -10.38 -23.52
CA GLU A 12 -11.48 -9.15 -22.81
C GLU A 12 -11.85 -9.23 -21.32
N ASP A 13 -13.09 -9.58 -21.01
CA ASP A 13 -13.58 -9.72 -19.63
C ASP A 13 -12.76 -10.76 -18.85
N ALA A 14 -12.41 -11.89 -19.48
CA ALA A 14 -11.58 -12.93 -18.86
C ALA A 14 -10.15 -12.45 -18.59
N VAL A 15 -9.55 -11.70 -19.51
CA VAL A 15 -8.19 -11.16 -19.37
C VAL A 15 -8.14 -10.11 -18.27
N VAL A 16 -9.05 -9.14 -18.30
CA VAL A 16 -9.13 -8.09 -17.27
C VAL A 16 -9.43 -8.69 -15.90
N GLY A 17 -10.37 -9.65 -15.82
CA GLY A 17 -10.68 -10.35 -14.58
C GLY A 17 -9.49 -11.14 -14.02
N SER A 18 -8.72 -11.81 -14.90
CA SER A 18 -7.52 -12.53 -14.49
C SER A 18 -6.42 -11.60 -14.00
N TYR A 19 -6.23 -10.45 -14.65
CA TYR A 19 -5.29 -9.42 -14.23
C TYR A 19 -5.61 -8.91 -12.81
N HIS A 20 -6.85 -8.47 -12.57
CA HIS A 20 -7.26 -8.01 -11.24
C HIS A 20 -7.13 -9.10 -10.16
N LYS A 21 -7.37 -10.37 -10.51
CA LYS A 21 -7.19 -11.48 -9.57
C LYS A 21 -5.73 -11.66 -9.17
N ILE A 22 -4.80 -11.51 -10.10
CA ILE A 22 -3.36 -11.58 -9.82
C ILE A 22 -2.93 -10.38 -8.98
N GLU A 23 -3.31 -9.17 -9.39
CA GLU A 23 -3.04 -7.93 -8.66
C GLU A 23 -3.48 -8.05 -7.19
N LYS A 24 -4.73 -8.42 -6.95
CA LYS A 24 -5.27 -8.57 -5.60
C LYS A 24 -4.48 -9.59 -4.78
N LYS A 25 -4.14 -10.74 -5.36
CA LYS A 25 -3.35 -11.78 -4.67
C LYS A 25 -1.96 -11.28 -4.28
N VAL A 26 -1.30 -10.52 -5.16
CA VAL A 26 0.04 -9.98 -4.90
C VAL A 26 -0.02 -8.94 -3.77
N VAL A 27 -0.96 -7.99 -3.85
CA VAL A 27 -1.15 -6.94 -2.83
C VAL A 27 -1.49 -7.57 -1.48
N ASP A 28 -2.39 -8.55 -1.44
CA ASP A 28 -2.75 -9.25 -0.20
C ASP A 28 -1.56 -10.02 0.39
N SER A 29 -0.73 -10.64 -0.45
CA SER A 29 0.48 -11.36 0.00
C SER A 29 1.51 -10.39 0.57
N TYR A 30 1.72 -9.24 -0.08
CA TYR A 30 2.60 -8.21 0.42
C TYR A 30 2.12 -7.65 1.76
N ARG A 31 0.83 -7.33 1.89
CA ARG A 31 0.23 -6.86 3.15
C ARG A 31 0.49 -7.84 4.30
N LYS A 32 0.39 -9.15 4.07
CA LYS A 32 0.69 -10.16 5.10
C LYS A 32 2.16 -10.18 5.51
N ILE A 33 3.08 -10.00 4.57
CA ILE A 33 4.52 -9.92 4.87
C ILE A 33 4.79 -8.67 5.70
N GLU A 34 4.22 -7.54 5.30
CA GLU A 34 4.32 -6.28 6.01
C GLU A 34 3.74 -6.38 7.42
N ASP A 35 2.58 -7.00 7.61
CA ASP A 35 1.98 -7.22 8.94
C ASP A 35 2.94 -7.97 9.86
N ARG A 36 3.54 -9.06 9.38
CA ARG A 36 4.52 -9.86 10.15
C ARG A 36 5.79 -9.07 10.45
N PHE A 37 6.26 -8.26 9.50
CA PHE A 37 7.43 -7.41 9.73
C PHE A 37 7.16 -6.38 10.82
N ILE A 38 5.98 -5.76 10.81
CA ILE A 38 5.60 -4.76 11.80
C ILE A 38 5.46 -5.39 13.17
N ASP A 39 4.77 -6.53 13.26
CA ASP A 39 4.64 -7.28 14.50
C ASP A 39 6.00 -7.67 15.09
N ALA A 40 6.92 -8.17 14.25
CA ALA A 40 8.21 -8.66 14.71
C ALA A 40 9.23 -7.56 15.07
N PHE A 41 9.16 -6.40 14.42
CA PHE A 41 10.25 -5.39 14.51
C PHE A 41 9.82 -4.00 14.95
N LEU A 42 8.55 -3.62 14.76
CA LEU A 42 8.10 -2.25 14.95
C LEU A 42 7.05 -2.10 16.03
N ALA A 43 6.24 -3.13 16.30
CA ALA A 43 5.24 -3.14 17.36
C ALA A 43 5.89 -3.09 18.74
N GLN A 44 5.28 -2.33 19.64
CA GLN A 44 5.63 -2.31 21.07
C GLN A 44 4.78 -3.32 21.86
N ASP A 45 5.18 -3.61 23.10
CA ASP A 45 4.46 -4.54 23.97
C ASP A 45 3.00 -4.10 24.15
N GLY A 46 2.07 -4.97 23.74
CA GLY A 46 0.63 -4.72 23.81
C GLY A 46 0.07 -3.83 22.69
N GLU A 47 0.87 -3.45 21.70
CA GLU A 47 0.43 -2.68 20.53
C GLU A 47 0.00 -3.63 19.40
N SER A 48 -1.12 -3.32 18.72
CA SER A 48 -1.51 -4.05 17.51
C SER A 48 -0.70 -3.62 16.28
N THR A 49 -0.64 -4.46 15.25
CA THR A 49 0.04 -4.14 13.99
C THR A 49 -0.51 -2.86 13.33
N GLU A 50 -1.82 -2.63 13.41
CA GLU A 50 -2.46 -1.41 12.91
C GLU A 50 -2.04 -0.16 13.70
N GLN A 51 -1.95 -0.27 15.02
CA GLN A 51 -1.50 0.83 15.87
C GLN A 51 -0.03 1.17 15.60
N ALA A 52 0.82 0.15 15.48
CA ALA A 52 2.23 0.30 15.13
C ALA A 52 2.39 0.97 13.76
N ARG A 53 1.62 0.57 12.75
CA ARG A 53 1.56 1.22 11.42
C ARG A 53 1.25 2.72 11.55
N ALA A 54 0.17 3.06 12.24
CA ALA A 54 -0.27 4.44 12.40
C ALA A 54 0.80 5.30 13.11
N ARG A 55 1.43 4.76 14.16
CA ARG A 55 2.52 5.42 14.89
C ARG A 55 3.73 5.70 14.00
N VAL A 56 4.16 4.72 13.19
CA VAL A 56 5.31 4.86 12.28
C VAL A 56 5.04 5.91 11.20
N VAL A 57 3.84 5.91 10.59
CA VAL A 57 3.44 6.92 9.59
C VAL A 57 3.46 8.31 10.21
N ARG A 58 2.80 8.48 11.35
CA ARG A 58 2.78 9.75 12.07
C ARG A 58 4.19 10.25 12.41
N GLN A 59 5.05 9.36 12.90
CA GLN A 59 6.43 9.72 13.23
C GLN A 59 7.21 10.19 12.01
N ARG A 60 6.97 9.60 10.82
CA ARG A 60 7.59 10.01 9.56
C ARG A 60 7.13 11.40 9.15
N GLU A 61 5.83 11.67 9.20
CA GLU A 61 5.25 12.98 8.87
C GLU A 61 5.76 14.08 9.81
N GLU A 62 5.81 13.81 11.10
CA GLU A 62 6.35 14.73 12.10
C GLU A 62 7.83 15.05 11.85
N ARG A 63 8.64 14.02 11.53
CA ARG A 63 10.06 14.19 11.16
C ARG A 63 10.21 15.02 9.89
N GLN A 64 9.39 14.77 8.87
CA GLN A 64 9.42 15.52 7.62
C GLN A 64 9.05 16.98 7.85
N CYS A 65 7.96 17.24 8.59
CA CYS A 65 7.56 18.59 8.94
C CYS A 65 8.61 19.32 9.80
N GLN A 66 9.31 18.62 10.69
CA GLN A 66 10.44 19.19 11.43
C GLN A 66 11.63 19.49 10.52
N GLN A 67 11.92 18.64 9.54
CA GLN A 67 12.97 18.87 8.55
C GLN A 67 12.66 20.08 7.67
N ASP A 68 11.44 20.18 7.15
CA ASP A 68 11.00 21.32 6.32
C ASP A 68 11.05 22.63 7.10
N ARG A 69 10.61 22.62 8.37
CA ARG A 69 10.72 23.77 9.27
C ARG A 69 12.18 24.16 9.56
N ARG A 70 13.09 23.18 9.62
CA ARG A 70 14.53 23.43 9.80
C ARG A 70 15.19 23.93 8.52
N ALA A 71 14.81 23.41 7.35
CA ALA A 71 15.28 23.88 6.05
C ALA A 71 14.83 25.32 5.79
N GLY A 72 13.55 25.64 6.01
CA GLY A 72 13.00 26.99 5.86
C GLY A 72 13.51 28.03 6.88
N ARG A 73 14.22 27.61 7.94
CA ARG A 73 14.99 28.51 8.84
C ARG A 73 16.45 28.71 8.42
N ARG A 74 16.99 27.83 7.56
CA ARG A 74 18.36 27.96 7.03
C ARG A 74 18.42 28.81 5.75
N GLU A 75 17.28 28.97 5.08
CA GLU A 75 17.13 29.74 3.83
C GLU A 75 16.62 31.19 4.06
N ARG A 76 16.57 31.66 5.31
CA ARG A 76 16.30 33.06 5.69
C ARG A 76 17.47 33.62 6.47
#